data_AF-A0A7J8Z3V2-F1
#
_entry.id   AF-A0A7J8Z3V2-F1
#
_cell.length_a   1.000
_cell.length_b   1.000
_cell.length_c   1.000
_cell.angle_alpha   90.00
_cell.angle_beta   90.00
_cell.angle_gamma   90.00
#
_symmetry.space_group_name_H-M   'P 1'
#
loop_
_entity.id
_entity.type
_entity.pdbx_description
1 polymer ?
#
loop_
_entity_poly.entity_id
_entity_poly.type
_entity_poly.pdbx_seq_one_letter_code
_entity_poly.pdbx_strand_id
1 'polypeptide(L)' 'MFLQSTASESSLFDILINIWEFIPGPVPGTRSLYFLVDFKFQSPLYGQVMSR' A
#
# COMPACT_ATOMS: atom_id res chain seq x y z
N MET A 1 10.32 1.08 12.97
CA MET A 1 9.61 -0.21 12.90
C MET A 1 9.07 -0.32 11.50
N PHE A 2 9.32 -1.44 10.84
CA PHE A 2 8.86 -1.70 9.48
C PHE A 2 7.85 -2.84 9.51
N LEU A 3 6.68 -2.61 8.93
CA LEU A 3 5.63 -3.61 8.77
C LEU A 3 5.22 -3.65 7.30
N GLN A 4 5.20 -4.84 6.72
CA GLN A 4 4.71 -5.06 5.38
C GLN A 4 3.69 -6.20 5.37
N SER A 5 2.59 -5.99 4.66
CA SER A 5 1.60 -7.01 4.37
C SER A 5 1.28 -7.00 2.87
N THR A 6 1.07 -8.19 2.32
CA THR A 6 0.61 -8.36 0.94
C THR A 6 -0.69 -9.15 0.95
N ALA A 7 -1.65 -8.73 0.13
CA ALA A 7 -2.83 -9.53 -0.19
C ALA A 7 -2.87 -9.76 -1.70
N SER A 8 -3.22 -10.98 -2.10
CA SER A 8 -3.41 -11.40 -3.49
C SER A 8 -4.71 -12.20 -3.61
N GLU A 9 -5.24 -12.31 -4.82
CA GLU A 9 -6.45 -13.09 -5.12
C GLU A 9 -7.66 -12.72 -4.25
N SER A 10 -7.75 -11.45 -3.86
CA SER A 10 -8.88 -10.94 -3.09
C SER A 10 -10.03 -10.54 -4.03
N SER A 11 -11.25 -10.43 -3.51
CA SER A 11 -12.40 -10.03 -4.33
C SER A 11 -12.28 -8.64 -4.99
N LEU A 12 -11.36 -7.79 -4.52
CA LEU A 12 -11.18 -6.41 -5.00
C LEU A 12 -9.81 -6.16 -5.65
N PHE A 13 -8.76 -6.85 -5.20
CA PHE A 13 -7.39 -6.62 -5.64
C PHE A 13 -6.76 -7.92 -6.15
N ASP A 14 -6.17 -7.82 -7.35
CA ASP A 14 -5.24 -8.82 -7.88
C ASP A 14 -3.99 -8.88 -6.98
N ILE A 15 -3.47 -7.70 -6.63
CA ILE A 15 -2.41 -7.52 -5.64
C ILE A 15 -2.63 -6.21 -4.87
N LEU A 16 -2.41 -6.24 -3.56
CA LEU A 16 -2.35 -5.10 -2.67
C LEU A 16 -1.09 -5.24 -1.81
N ILE A 17 -0.23 -4.24 -1.87
CA ILE A 17 0.97 -4.13 -1.05
C ILE A 17 0.73 -2.98 -0.08
N ASN A 18 0.96 -3.25 1.21
CA ASN A 18 0.81 -2.26 2.24
C ASN A 18 2.05 -2.24 3.13
N ILE A 19 2.71 -1.09 3.20
CA ILE A 19 3.95 -0.88 3.96
C ILE A 19 3.73 0.25 4.95
N TRP A 20 4.16 0.04 6.18
CA TRP A 20 4.18 1.03 7.25
C TRP A 20 5.59 1.14 7.81
N GLU A 21 6.10 2.35 7.89
CA GLU A 21 7.37 2.65 8.51
C GLU A 21 7.19 3.70 9.60
N PHE A 22 7.43 3.29 10.84
CA PHE A 22 7.43 4.18 12.01
C PHE A 22 8.86 4.63 12.29
N ILE A 23 9.14 5.90 12.04
CA ILE A 23 10.44 6.54 12.29
C ILE A 23 10.34 7.54 13.46
N PRO A 24 11.46 7.96 14.07
CA PRO A 24 11.45 9.05 15.04
C PRO A 24 10.83 10.32 14.45
N GLY A 25 9.95 10.97 15.21
CA GLY A 25 9.32 12.22 14.79
C GLY A 25 10.21 13.44 15.07
N PRO A 26 9.81 14.61 14.58
CA PRO A 26 10.58 15.86 14.74
C PRO A 26 10.64 16.36 16.19
N VAL A 27 9.75 15.86 17.06
CA VAL A 27 9.68 16.23 18.49
C VAL A 27 10.00 15.01 19.37
N PRO A 28 10.74 15.16 20.48
CA PRO A 28 11.03 14.06 21.39
C PRO A 28 9.78 13.31 21.85
N GLY A 29 9.84 11.98 21.84
CA GLY A 29 8.73 11.12 22.23
C GLY A 29 7.67 10.90 21.14
N THR A 30 7.78 11.56 19.98
CA THR A 30 6.87 11.34 18.85
C THR A 30 7.46 10.38 17.82
N ARG A 31 6.58 9.79 16.99
CA ARG A 31 6.96 9.00 15.82
C ARG A 31 6.23 9.52 14.59
N SER A 32 6.94 9.62 13.47
CA SER A 32 6.34 9.83 12.16
C SER A 32 5.98 8.47 11.55
N LEU A 33 4.84 8.43 10.87
CA LEU A 33 4.40 7.27 10.11
C LEU A 33 4.50 7.57 8.61
N TYR A 34 5.28 6.78 7.90
CA TYR A 34 5.27 6.71 6.45
C TYR A 34 4.46 5.48 6.07
N PHE A 35 3.48 5.65 5.19
CA PHE A 35 2.74 4.53 4.64
C PHE A 35 2.79 4.57 3.12
N LEU A 36 2.99 3.41 2.52
CA LEU A 36 2.92 3.19 1.10
C LEU A 36 1.85 2.14 0.85
N VAL A 37 0.92 2.46 -0.05
CA VAL A 37 -0.07 1.52 -0.55
C VAL A 37 0.07 1.48 -2.05
N ASP A 38 0.37 0.30 -2.57
CA ASP A 38 0.40 0.02 -3.99
C ASP A 38 -0.58 -1.11 -4.29
N PHE A 39 -1.31 -1.02 -5.39
CA PHE A 39 -2.37 -1.97 -5.68
C PHE A 39 -2.67 -2.10 -7.17
N LYS A 40 -3.18 -3.26 -7.52
CA LYS A 40 -3.82 -3.54 -8.80
C LYS A 40 -5.23 -4.04 -8.52
N PHE A 41 -6.23 -3.32 -9.02
CA PHE A 41 -7.62 -3.77 -8.88
C PHE A 41 -7.89 -5.01 -9.72
N GLN A 42 -8.69 -5.92 -9.16
CA GLN A 42 -9.33 -6.99 -9.91
C GLN A 42 -10.54 -6.40 -10.64
N SER A 43 -10.29 -5.58 -11.65
CA SER A 43 -11.33 -4.97 -12.48
C SER A 43 -11.13 -5.32 -13.95
N PRO A 44 -12.18 -5.82 -14.64
CA PRO A 44 -12.14 -6.03 -16.08
C PRO A 44 -11.76 -4.78 -16.89
N LEU A 45 -11.98 -3.59 -16.33
CA LEU A 45 -11.69 -2.30 -16.97
C LEU A 45 -10.27 -1.79 -16.69
N TYR A 46 -9.57 -2.35 -15.70
CA TYR A 46 -8.26 -1.84 -15.27
C TYR A 46 -7.23 -1.86 -16.42
N GLY A 47 -7.23 -2.91 -17.23
CA GLY A 47 -6.36 -3.00 -18.42
C GLY A 47 -6.72 -2.04 -19.55
N GLN A 48 -7.96 -1.54 -19.62
CA GLN A 48 -8.41 -0.63 -20.67
C GLN A 48 -8.05 0.84 -20.37
N VAL A 49 -7.90 1.19 -19.10
CA VAL A 49 -7.55 2.56 -18.66
C VAL A 49 -6.03 2.78 -18.68
N MET A 50 -5.24 1.72 -18.46
CA MET A 50 -3.76 1.77 -18.46
C MET A 50 -3.13 1.81 -19.86
N SER A 51 -3.89 1.58 -20.93
CA SER A 51 -3.41 1.64 -22.32
C SER A 51 -3.64 2.99 -23.01
N ARG A 52 -4.05 4.01 -22.24
CA ARG A 52 -4.17 5.41 -22.66
C ARG A 52 -3.11 6.26 -21.99
#